data_AF-A0A932CNK6-F1
#
_entry.id   AF-A0A932CNK6-F1
#
_cell.length_a   1.000
_cell.length_b   1.000
_cell.length_c   1.000
_cell.angle_alpha   90.00
_cell.angle_beta   90.00
_cell.angle_gamma   90.00
#
_symmetry.space_group_name_H-M   'P 1'
#
loop_
_entity.id
_entity.type
_entity.pdbx_description
1 polymer ?
#
loop_
_entity_poly.entity_id
_entity_poly.type
_entity_poly.pdbx_seq_one_letter_code
_entity_poly.pdbx_strand_id
1 'polypeptide(L)'
;MGRFPSGASSYGVLDMVDNVGEWVADWYGGNYYASSPSRNPKGPDSGEYRLVRGGSWYYDRFSARAADRGRDAPAGWDGDVGFRCAQDSR
;
A
#
# COMPACT_ATOMS: atom_id res chain seq x y z
N MET A 1 15.86 -4.39 -3.14
CA MET A 1 15.07 -5.43 -2.45
C MET A 1 16.01 -6.36 -1.69
N GLY A 2 15.65 -6.75 -0.47
CA GLY A 2 16.35 -7.76 0.33
C GLY A 2 17.56 -7.24 1.13
N ARG A 3 17.70 -5.92 1.30
CA ARG A 3 18.83 -5.32 2.02
C ARG A 3 18.77 -5.58 3.53
N PHE A 4 17.57 -5.78 4.08
CA PHE A 4 17.33 -5.95 5.51
C PHE A 4 16.59 -7.26 5.81
N PRO A 5 17.28 -8.41 5.85
CA PRO A 5 16.66 -9.71 6.11
C PRO A 5 15.92 -9.79 7.45
N SER A 6 16.39 -9.07 8.47
CA SER A 6 15.75 -8.99 9.79
C SER A 6 14.48 -8.13 9.81
N GLY A 7 14.19 -7.40 8.73
CA GLY A 7 13.00 -6.57 8.58
C GLY A 7 11.80 -7.31 7.99
N ALA A 8 11.88 -8.64 7.83
CA ALA A 8 10.77 -9.43 7.32
C ALA A 8 9.56 -9.36 8.24
N SER A 9 8.37 -9.31 7.65
CA SER A 9 7.13 -9.50 8.40
C SER A 9 7.05 -10.91 8.99
N SER A 10 6.08 -11.15 9.88
CA SER A 10 5.78 -12.49 10.38
C SER A 10 5.43 -13.52 9.29
N TYR A 11 5.19 -13.05 8.06
CA TYR A 11 4.90 -13.86 6.88
C TYR A 11 6.10 -14.00 5.93
N GLY A 12 7.29 -13.51 6.32
CA GLY A 12 8.51 -13.59 5.51
C GLY A 12 8.61 -12.55 4.39
N VAL A 13 7.68 -11.59 4.33
CA VAL A 13 7.67 -10.57 3.27
C VAL A 13 8.60 -9.42 3.67
N LEU A 14 9.55 -9.11 2.79
CA LEU A 14 10.57 -8.06 2.97
C LEU A 14 10.16 -6.74 2.31
N ASP A 15 10.82 -5.67 2.76
CA ASP A 15 10.71 -4.31 2.21
C ASP A 15 9.24 -3.82 2.15
N MET A 16 8.41 -4.18 3.15
CA MET A 16 7.00 -3.74 3.23
C MET A 16 6.83 -2.32 3.79
N VAL A 17 7.90 -1.77 4.36
CA VAL A 17 7.92 -0.43 4.97
C VAL A 17 9.21 0.24 4.52
N ASP A 18 9.09 1.52 4.12
CA ASP A 18 10.19 2.33 3.60
C ASP A 18 10.70 1.78 2.24
N ASN A 19 11.64 2.47 1.59
CA ASN A 19 12.02 2.32 0.18
C ASN A 19 11.00 2.94 -0.78
N VAL A 20 9.92 2.25 -1.16
CA VAL A 20 8.92 2.79 -2.09
C VAL A 20 7.52 2.53 -1.57
N GLY A 21 6.61 3.47 -1.84
CA GLY A 21 5.19 3.23 -1.67
C GLY A 21 4.75 2.16 -2.66
N GLU A 22 3.92 1.21 -2.23
CA GLU A 22 3.43 0.15 -3.11
C GLU A 22 1.97 0.38 -3.47
N TRP A 23 1.68 0.44 -4.77
CA TRP A 23 0.32 0.49 -5.30
C TRP A 23 -0.53 -0.69 -4.81
N VAL A 24 -1.77 -0.40 -4.45
CA VAL A 24 -2.83 -1.38 -4.14
C VAL A 24 -3.96 -1.20 -5.14
N ALA A 25 -4.60 -2.31 -5.54
CA ALA A 25 -5.67 -2.31 -6.52
C ALA A 25 -6.87 -1.41 -6.11
N ASP A 26 -7.11 -1.24 -4.82
CA ASP A 26 -8.23 -0.47 -4.27
C ASP A 26 -8.17 1.03 -4.61
N TRP A 27 -9.34 1.63 -4.86
CA TRP A 27 -9.49 3.09 -4.84
C TRP A 27 -9.37 3.63 -3.41
N TYR A 28 -8.83 4.84 -3.26
CA TYR A 28 -8.79 5.51 -1.97
C TYR A 28 -10.17 6.04 -1.58
N GLY A 29 -10.71 5.54 -0.47
CA GLY A 29 -11.86 6.12 0.23
C GLY A 29 -11.51 6.41 1.69
N GLY A 30 -11.51 7.70 2.08
CA GLY A 30 -11.17 8.11 3.44
C GLY A 30 -12.08 7.51 4.51
N ASN A 31 -13.39 7.42 4.20
CA ASN A 31 -14.40 6.86 5.10
C ASN A 31 -14.75 5.39 4.79
N TYR A 32 -14.04 4.74 3.86
CA TYR A 32 -14.42 3.40 3.38
C TYR A 32 -14.50 2.36 4.50
N TYR A 33 -13.64 2.47 5.51
CA TYR A 33 -13.65 1.54 6.65
C TYR A 33 -14.91 1.62 7.51
N ALA A 34 -15.68 2.71 7.45
CA ALA A 34 -16.93 2.84 8.20
C ALA A 34 -18.06 1.93 7.65
N SER A 35 -17.98 1.55 6.37
CA SER A 35 -19.00 0.75 5.66
C SER A 35 -18.41 -0.46 4.93
N SER A 36 -17.14 -0.77 5.15
CA SER A 36 -16.43 -1.85 4.45
C SER A 36 -17.01 -3.22 4.84
N PRO A 37 -17.22 -4.14 3.88
CA PRO A 37 -17.61 -5.50 4.20
C PRO A 37 -16.50 -6.23 4.98
N SER A 38 -16.88 -7.11 5.90
CA SER A 38 -15.93 -7.82 6.75
C SER A 38 -15.09 -8.88 6.02
N ARG A 39 -15.51 -9.29 4.82
CA ARG A 39 -14.86 -10.35 4.03
C ARG A 39 -14.51 -9.84 2.64
N ASN A 40 -13.23 -9.95 2.29
CA ASN A 40 -12.66 -9.58 0.99
C ASN A 40 -13.14 -8.19 0.47
N PRO A 41 -12.94 -7.11 1.26
CA PRO A 41 -13.25 -5.78 0.79
C PRO A 41 -12.33 -5.40 -0.39
N LYS A 42 -12.90 -4.79 -1.43
CA LYS A 42 -12.20 -4.42 -2.67
C LYS A 42 -12.00 -2.90 -2.84
N GLY A 43 -12.18 -2.15 -1.76
CA GLY A 43 -12.27 -0.69 -1.80
C GLY A 43 -13.61 -0.19 -2.37
N PRO A 44 -13.76 1.12 -2.55
CA PRO A 44 -14.84 1.73 -3.33
C PRO A 44 -14.79 1.31 -4.80
N ASP A 45 -15.93 1.36 -5.51
CA ASP A 45 -16.01 1.00 -6.93
C ASP A 45 -15.30 2.01 -7.85
N SER A 46 -15.20 3.26 -7.42
CA SER A 46 -14.54 4.35 -8.15
C SER A 46 -13.84 5.33 -7.20
N GLY A 47 -12.91 6.11 -7.73
CA GLY A 47 -12.20 7.14 -6.98
C GLY A 47 -11.28 7.96 -7.89
N GLU A 48 -10.73 9.04 -7.31
CA GLU A 48 -9.75 9.90 -7.98
C GLU A 48 -8.33 9.37 -7.83
N TYR A 49 -8.03 8.75 -6.68
CA TYR A 49 -6.70 8.25 -6.30
C TYR A 49 -6.74 6.76 -5.99
N ARG A 50 -5.67 6.04 -6.34
CA ARG A 50 -5.46 4.66 -5.90
C ARG A 50 -4.72 4.64 -4.56
N LEU A 51 -4.89 3.56 -3.79
CA LEU A 51 -4.21 3.40 -2.50
C LEU A 51 -2.73 3.08 -2.68
N VAL A 52 -1.88 3.68 -1.83
CA VAL A 52 -0.45 3.39 -1.72
C VAL A 52 -0.14 3.02 -0.27
N ARG A 53 0.69 1.99 -0.05
CA ARG A 53 1.07 1.49 1.29
C ARG A 53 2.59 1.41 1.46
N GLY A 54 3.03 1.31 2.72
CA GLY A 54 4.44 1.07 3.07
C GLY A 54 5.28 2.34 3.28
N GLY A 55 4.80 3.50 2.83
CA GLY A 55 5.60 4.73 2.82
C GLY A 55 6.73 4.65 1.81
N SER A 56 7.52 5.71 1.68
CA SER A 56 8.64 5.77 0.74
C SER A 56 9.80 6.54 1.35
N TRP A 57 10.94 6.54 0.67
CA TRP A 57 12.10 7.37 1.05
C TRP A 57 11.80 8.88 1.04
N TYR A 58 10.71 9.32 0.40
CA TYR A 58 10.31 10.71 0.28
C TYR A 58 9.43 11.19 1.44
N TYR A 59 8.57 10.31 1.98
CA TYR A 59 7.65 10.67 3.07
C TYR A 59 8.30 10.60 4.45
N ASP A 60 7.67 11.24 5.43
CA ASP A 60 8.16 11.22 6.80
C ASP A 60 7.89 9.87 7.51
N ARG A 61 8.51 9.69 8.68
CA ARG A 61 8.43 8.46 9.49
C ARG A 61 7.00 8.05 9.90
N PHE A 62 6.03 8.95 9.91
CA PHE A 62 4.64 8.62 10.23
C PHE A 62 3.94 7.89 9.08
N SER A 63 4.44 8.02 7.85
CA SER A 63 4.00 7.22 6.70
C SER A 63 4.59 5.80 6.70
N ALA A 64 5.61 5.53 7.53
CA ALA A 64 6.20 4.19 7.70
C ALA A 64 5.34 3.25 8.59
N ARG A 65 4.17 3.68 9.05
CA ARG A 65 3.27 2.82 9.83
C ARG A 65 2.55 1.85 8.89
N ALA A 66 2.46 0.57 9.27
CA ALA A 66 1.74 -0.44 8.50
C ALA A 66 0.24 -0.12 8.25
N ALA A 67 -0.37 0.66 9.14
CA ALA A 67 -1.76 1.11 9.03
C ALA A 67 -1.93 2.42 8.25
N ASP A 68 -0.83 3.09 7.87
CA ASP A 68 -0.92 4.32 7.08
C ASP A 68 -1.48 4.03 5.68
N ARG A 69 -2.22 5.01 5.15
CA ARG A 69 -2.95 4.89 3.89
C ARG A 69 -2.66 6.12 3.03
N GLY A 70 -1.57 6.03 2.28
CA GLY A 70 -1.25 6.98 1.23
C GLY A 70 -2.18 6.84 0.03
N ARG A 71 -2.11 7.81 -0.87
CA ARG A 71 -2.86 7.82 -2.12
C ARG A 71 -2.10 8.60 -3.17
N ASP A 72 -2.23 8.18 -4.41
CA ASP A 72 -1.63 8.88 -5.54
C ASP A 72 -2.51 8.70 -6.80
N ALA A 73 -2.36 9.60 -7.77
CA ALA A 73 -3.14 9.64 -8.98
C ALA A 73 -2.72 8.48 -9.90
N PRO A 74 -3.66 7.68 -10.43
CA PRO A 74 -3.33 6.48 -11.21
C PRO A 74 -2.63 6.78 -12.54
N ALA A 75 -2.72 8.03 -13.04
CA ALA A 75 -2.02 8.49 -14.23
C ALA A 75 -0.67 9.16 -13.92
N GLY A 76 -0.35 9.35 -12.64
CA GLY A 76 0.91 9.90 -12.16
C GLY A 76 2.07 8.93 -12.30
N TRP A 77 3.28 9.47 -12.30
CA TRP A 77 4.53 8.71 -12.32
C TRP A 77 5.44 9.29 -11.25
N ASP A 78 5.26 8.80 -10.03
CA ASP A 78 6.07 9.20 -8.88
C ASP A 78 7.24 8.22 -8.70
N GLY A 79 8.46 8.76 -8.66
CA GLY A 79 9.70 7.96 -8.62
C GLY A 79 9.91 7.20 -7.30
N ASP A 80 9.07 7.44 -6.30
CA ASP A 80 9.05 6.80 -5.01
C ASP A 80 7.87 5.82 -4.83
N VAL A 81 7.11 5.55 -5.90
CA VAL A 81 6.01 4.58 -5.91
C VAL A 81 6.29 3.42 -6.87
N GLY A 82 6.25 2.20 -6.34
CA GLY A 82 6.34 0.94 -7.07
C GLY A 82 5.11 0.07 -6.84
N PHE A 83 5.26 -1.25 -7.04
CA PHE A 83 4.19 -2.21 -6.76
C PHE A 83 4.76 -3.58 -6.42
N ARG A 84 3.90 -4.40 -5.81
CA ARG A 84 4.13 -5.82 -5.54
C ARG A 84 2.92 -6.60 -6.01
N CYS A 85 3.15 -7.68 -6.74
CA CYS A 85 2.06 -8.54 -7.20
C CYS A 85 1.50 -9.40 -6.07
N ALA A 86 0.21 -9.65 -6.12
CA ALA A 86 -0.49 -10.63 -5.30
C ALA A 86 -1.29 -11.57 -6.21
N GLN A 87 -1.57 -12.77 -5.73
CA GLN A 87 -2.36 -13.76 -6.43
C GLN A 87 -3.21 -14.54 -5.43
N ASP A 88 -4.41 -14.93 -5.85
CA ASP A 88 -5.26 -15.84 -5.07
C ASP A 88 -4.55 -17.18 -4.83
N SER A 89 -4.77 -17.76 -3.65
CA SER A 89 -4.36 -19.14 -3.37
C SER A 89 -5.15 -20.09 -4.25
N ARG A 90 -4.48 -21.08 -4.82
CA ARG A 90 -5.12 -22.15 -5.61
C ARG A 90 -6.02 -23.03 -4.75
#